data_AF-C5C8A5-F1
#
_entry.id   AF-C5C8A5-F1
#
_cell.length_a   1.000
_cell.length_b   1.000
_cell.length_c   1.000
_cell.angle_alpha   90.00
_cell.angle_beta   90.00
_cell.angle_gamma   90.00
#
_symmetry.space_group_name_H-M   'P 1'
#
loop_
_entity.id
_entity.type
_entity.pdbx_description
1 polymer ?
#
loop_
_entity_poly.entity_id
_entity_poly.type
_entity_poly.pdbx_seq_one_letter_code
_entity_poly.pdbx_strand_id
1 'polypeptide(L)'
;MSTAHESFRDATPHSGAHTPPPTQAEFRAEHESLGEMFQSLSAKLSRLVSQEIALAKAEATESAKKAGRGAGLLAGAAVGGFFLLMFLSLALMHLLDVFLPIGWAALIVAVLWGVVAAVLAVQGKKDIEKIKGLPQTQETLQEIPETLNPAKETR
;
A
#
# COMPACT_ATOMS: atom_id res chain seq x y z
N MET A 1 -81.84 -34.13 -35.27
CA MET A 1 -80.89 -34.77 -34.32
C MET A 1 -79.87 -33.71 -33.95
N SER A 2 -80.00 -33.00 -32.83
CA SER A 2 -79.86 -33.40 -31.41
C SER A 2 -78.43 -33.18 -30.91
N THR A 3 -78.30 -32.19 -29.99
CA THR A 3 -77.50 -32.19 -28.73
C THR A 3 -75.96 -32.33 -28.83
N ALA A 4 -75.09 -31.73 -28.02
CA ALA A 4 -75.09 -30.92 -26.79
C ALA A 4 -73.64 -30.33 -26.69
N HIS A 5 -73.40 -29.10 -26.24
CA HIS A 5 -73.19 -28.71 -24.83
C HIS A 5 -72.06 -29.46 -24.11
N GLU A 6 -70.81 -28.96 -24.19
CA GLU A 6 -69.79 -29.04 -23.14
C GLU A 6 -68.97 -27.73 -23.21
N SER A 7 -69.37 -26.71 -22.45
CA SER A 7 -68.85 -26.44 -21.10
C SER A 7 -67.33 -26.27 -21.10
N PHE A 8 -66.90 -25.12 -21.59
CA PHE A 8 -65.60 -24.54 -21.28
C PHE A 8 -65.57 -24.31 -19.77
N ARG A 9 -65.07 -25.30 -19.02
CA ARG A 9 -64.85 -25.17 -17.58
C ARG A 9 -63.76 -24.13 -17.37
N ASP A 10 -64.15 -23.06 -16.68
CA ASP A 10 -63.29 -22.13 -15.97
C ASP A 10 -62.15 -22.89 -15.28
N ALA A 11 -60.95 -22.79 -15.84
CA ALA A 11 -59.74 -22.97 -15.07
C ALA A 11 -59.48 -21.63 -14.37
N THR A 12 -60.09 -21.43 -13.21
CA THR A 12 -59.70 -20.35 -12.32
C THR A 12 -58.23 -20.56 -11.94
N PRO A 13 -57.29 -19.67 -12.30
CA PRO A 13 -56.01 -19.67 -11.65
C PRO A 13 -56.27 -19.26 -10.20
N HIS A 14 -56.25 -20.23 -9.28
CA HIS A 14 -55.98 -19.93 -7.88
C HIS A 14 -54.53 -19.45 -7.81
N SER A 15 -54.33 -18.19 -8.21
CA SER A 15 -53.15 -17.41 -7.93
C SER A 15 -53.19 -17.15 -6.44
N GLY A 16 -52.80 -18.16 -5.66
CA GLY A 16 -52.50 -17.99 -4.25
C GLY A 16 -51.47 -16.88 -4.18
N ALA A 17 -51.91 -15.72 -3.72
CA ALA A 17 -51.02 -14.63 -3.37
C ALA A 17 -50.12 -15.16 -2.26
N HIS A 18 -48.98 -15.75 -2.63
CA HIS A 18 -47.85 -15.87 -1.73
C HIS A 18 -47.35 -14.46 -1.53
N THR A 19 -47.98 -13.74 -0.61
CA THR A 19 -47.39 -12.54 -0.03
C THR A 19 -46.06 -13.01 0.55
N PRO A 20 -44.91 -12.59 0.01
CA PRO A 20 -43.64 -12.97 0.58
C PRO A 20 -43.65 -12.59 2.06
N PRO A 21 -43.09 -13.41 2.96
CA PRO A 21 -43.03 -13.07 4.37
C PRO A 21 -42.38 -11.69 4.51
N PRO A 22 -42.87 -10.85 5.44
CA PRO A 22 -42.37 -9.49 5.60
C PRO A 22 -40.85 -9.52 5.77
N THR A 23 -40.17 -8.60 5.09
CA THR A 23 -38.73 -8.47 5.18
C THR A 23 -38.34 -8.13 6.62
N GLN A 24 -37.11 -8.48 7.03
CA GLN A 24 -36.63 -8.09 8.36
C GLN A 24 -36.68 -6.57 8.61
N ALA A 25 -36.71 -5.76 7.55
CA ALA A 25 -36.88 -4.31 7.68
C ALA A 25 -38.34 -3.94 8.02
N GLU A 26 -39.32 -4.56 7.37
CA GLU A 26 -40.76 -4.35 7.61
C GLU A 26 -41.17 -4.85 9.00
N PHE A 27 -40.76 -6.06 9.37
CA PHE A 27 -41.03 -6.60 10.70
C PHE A 27 -40.43 -5.71 11.81
N ARG A 28 -39.23 -5.18 11.60
CA ARG A 28 -38.58 -4.30 12.57
C ARG A 28 -39.24 -2.91 12.61
N ALA A 29 -39.79 -2.41 11.49
CA ALA A 29 -40.54 -1.16 11.45
C ALA A 29 -41.90 -1.25 12.17
N GLU A 30 -42.53 -2.43 12.19
CA GLU A 30 -43.76 -2.68 12.95
C GLU A 30 -43.52 -2.95 14.44
N HIS A 31 -42.34 -3.47 14.82
CA HIS A 31 -42.06 -3.95 16.18
C HIS A 31 -41.02 -3.17 16.99
N GLU A 32 -40.11 -2.40 16.37
CA GLU A 32 -39.14 -1.54 17.07
C GLU A 32 -39.60 -0.08 17.10
N SER A 33 -39.28 0.59 18.19
CA SER A 33 -39.39 2.04 18.29
C SER A 33 -38.36 2.75 17.40
N LEU A 34 -38.66 3.99 16.99
CA LEU A 34 -37.71 4.83 16.23
C LEU A 34 -36.36 5.01 16.94
N GLY A 35 -36.35 4.98 18.28
CA GLY A 35 -35.14 5.02 19.10
C GLY A 35 -34.27 3.77 18.94
N GLU A 36 -34.88 2.59 18.92
CA GLU A 36 -34.18 1.31 18.72
C GLU A 36 -33.60 1.18 17.30
N MET A 37 -34.34 1.65 16.28
CA MET A 37 -33.86 1.71 14.91
C MET A 37 -32.63 2.62 14.76
N PHE A 38 -32.66 3.80 15.38
CA PHE A 38 -31.53 4.74 15.35
C PHE A 38 -30.32 4.17 16.10
N GLN A 39 -30.53 3.54 17.25
CA GLN A 39 -29.48 2.89 18.02
C GLN A 39 -28.85 1.72 17.26
N SER A 40 -29.65 0.91 16.55
CA SER A 40 -29.15 -0.20 15.73
C SER A 40 -28.38 0.29 14.49
N LEU A 41 -28.81 1.39 13.86
CA LEU A 41 -28.11 2.00 12.74
C LEU A 41 -26.77 2.61 13.17
N SER A 42 -26.77 3.36 14.28
CA SER A 42 -25.55 3.92 14.88
C SER A 42 -24.54 2.82 15.22
N ALA A 43 -25.01 1.71 15.82
CA ALA A 43 -24.17 0.55 16.10
C ALA A 43 -23.61 -0.11 14.83
N LYS A 44 -24.39 -0.19 13.74
CA LYS A 44 -23.93 -0.73 12.44
C LYS A 44 -22.88 0.16 11.78
N LEU A 45 -23.08 1.47 11.79
CA LEU A 45 -22.09 2.43 11.27
C LEU A 45 -20.79 2.38 12.07
N SER A 46 -20.88 2.32 13.41
CA SER A 46 -19.71 2.14 14.28
C SER A 46 -18.95 0.84 13.98
N ARG A 47 -19.68 -0.24 13.70
CA ARG A 47 -19.08 -1.51 13.26
C ARG A 47 -18.40 -1.40 11.89
N LEU A 48 -19.01 -0.72 10.93
CA LEU A 48 -18.41 -0.53 9.60
C LEU A 48 -17.10 0.27 9.70
N VAL A 49 -17.12 1.40 10.42
CA VAL A 49 -15.94 2.25 10.60
C VAL A 49 -14.81 1.47 11.29
N SER A 50 -15.13 0.72 12.35
CA SER A 50 -14.11 -0.10 13.03
C SER A 50 -13.58 -1.24 12.15
N GLN A 51 -14.38 -1.78 11.24
CA GLN A 51 -13.96 -2.78 10.26
C GLN A 51 -13.06 -2.19 9.17
N GLU A 52 -13.39 -1.03 8.62
CA GLU A 52 -12.54 -0.35 7.63
C GLU A 52 -11.18 0.02 8.24
N ILE A 53 -11.16 0.49 9.49
CA ILE A 53 -9.91 0.76 10.21
C ILE A 53 -9.12 -0.55 10.41
N ALA A 54 -9.79 -1.63 10.80
CA ALA A 54 -9.13 -2.93 10.96
C ALA A 54 -8.55 -3.45 9.64
N LEU A 55 -9.27 -3.27 8.54
CA LEU A 55 -8.82 -3.65 7.20
C LEU A 55 -7.64 -2.79 6.74
N ALA A 56 -7.75 -1.47 6.83
CA ALA A 56 -6.68 -0.54 6.50
C ALA A 56 -5.41 -0.83 7.31
N LYS A 57 -5.56 -1.16 8.60
CA LYS A 57 -4.45 -1.59 9.46
C LYS A 57 -3.84 -2.91 8.98
N ALA A 58 -4.65 -3.88 8.58
CA ALA A 58 -4.17 -5.16 8.05
C ALA A 58 -3.39 -4.96 6.73
N GLU A 59 -3.93 -4.17 5.80
CA GLU A 59 -3.29 -3.85 4.53
C GLU A 59 -2.01 -3.04 4.71
N ALA A 60 -2.00 -2.06 5.62
CA ALA A 60 -0.80 -1.30 5.98
C ALA A 60 0.26 -2.22 6.59
N THR A 61 -0.13 -3.16 7.45
CA THR A 61 0.79 -4.14 8.06
C THR A 61 1.37 -5.08 7.01
N GLU A 62 0.54 -5.59 6.09
CA GLU A 62 0.99 -6.45 5.00
C GLU A 62 1.94 -5.70 4.06
N SER A 63 1.61 -4.45 3.71
CA SER A 63 2.45 -3.57 2.91
C SER A 63 3.79 -3.30 3.60
N ALA A 64 3.79 -3.00 4.90
CA ALA A 64 5.00 -2.81 5.68
C ALA A 64 5.85 -4.08 5.74
N LYS A 65 5.24 -5.26 5.85
CA LYS A 65 5.97 -6.54 5.84
C LYS A 65 6.61 -6.83 4.48
N LYS A 66 5.89 -6.57 3.38
CA LYS A 66 6.41 -6.72 2.02
C LYS A 66 7.56 -5.75 1.77
N ALA A 67 7.37 -4.47 2.10
CA ALA A 67 8.42 -3.45 2.00
C ALA A 67 9.63 -3.80 2.87
N GLY A 68 9.41 -4.23 4.11
CA GLY A 68 10.47 -4.65 5.04
C GLY A 68 11.26 -5.86 4.54
N ARG A 69 10.59 -6.86 3.95
CA ARG A 69 11.27 -8.00 3.30
C ARG A 69 12.09 -7.53 2.11
N GLY A 70 11.54 -6.67 1.26
CA GLY A 70 12.25 -6.09 0.11
C GLY A 70 13.50 -5.33 0.55
N ALA A 71 13.36 -4.42 1.51
CA ALA A 71 14.48 -3.67 2.09
C ALA A 71 15.53 -4.60 2.72
N GLY A 72 15.11 -5.64 3.46
CA GLY A 72 16.01 -6.63 4.04
C GLY A 72 16.78 -7.43 3.00
N LEU A 73 16.13 -7.85 1.91
CA LEU A 73 16.80 -8.53 0.79
C LEU A 73 17.79 -7.61 0.08
N LEU A 74 17.46 -6.34 -0.15
CA LEU A 74 18.38 -5.37 -0.74
C LEU A 74 19.58 -5.08 0.17
N ALA A 75 19.37 -4.95 1.48
CA ALA A 75 20.45 -4.79 2.45
C ALA A 75 21.36 -6.03 2.46
N GLY A 76 20.77 -7.23 2.48
CA GLY A 76 21.52 -8.49 2.37
C GLY A 76 22.31 -8.60 1.07
N ALA A 77 21.72 -8.20 -0.06
CA ALA A 77 22.40 -8.16 -1.35
C ALA A 77 23.55 -7.15 -1.37
N ALA A 78 23.41 -6.00 -0.72
CA ALA A 78 24.50 -5.03 -0.59
C ALA A 78 25.69 -5.61 0.20
N VAL A 79 25.43 -6.26 1.33
CA VAL A 79 26.47 -6.92 2.14
C VAL A 79 27.11 -8.08 1.38
N GLY A 80 26.29 -8.95 0.76
CA GLY A 80 26.79 -10.06 -0.05
C GLY A 80 27.61 -9.59 -1.26
N GLY A 81 27.14 -8.54 -1.93
CA GLY A 81 27.86 -7.89 -3.02
C GLY A 81 29.20 -7.30 -2.57
N PHE A 82 29.25 -6.68 -1.39
CA PHE A 82 30.50 -6.18 -0.82
C PHE A 82 31.53 -7.31 -0.61
N PHE A 83 31.13 -8.43 -0.01
CA PHE A 83 32.02 -9.59 0.18
C PHE A 83 32.45 -10.21 -1.15
N LEU A 84 31.53 -10.36 -2.10
CA LEU A 84 31.83 -10.86 -3.44
C LEU A 84 32.91 -9.99 -4.11
N LEU A 85 32.76 -8.66 -4.07
CA LEU A 85 33.72 -7.72 -4.63
C LEU A 85 35.08 -7.78 -3.90
N MET A 86 35.07 -7.96 -2.58
CA MET A 86 36.29 -8.17 -1.79
C MET A 86 37.04 -9.43 -2.23
N PHE A 87 36.36 -10.57 -2.31
CA PHE A 87 36.97 -11.83 -2.75
C PHE A 87 37.42 -11.77 -4.20
N LEU A 88 36.66 -11.12 -5.09
CA LEU A 88 37.05 -10.93 -6.48
C LEU A 88 38.31 -10.07 -6.59
N SER A 89 38.47 -9.06 -5.73
CA SER A 89 39.67 -8.21 -5.68
C SER A 89 40.90 -9.01 -5.25
N LEU A 90 40.77 -9.85 -4.22
CA LEU A 90 41.85 -10.74 -3.79
C LEU A 90 42.20 -11.75 -4.88
N ALA A 91 41.19 -12.38 -5.47
CA ALA A 91 41.39 -13.33 -6.56
C ALA A 91 42.10 -12.68 -7.76
N LEU A 92 41.70 -11.47 -8.15
CA LEU A 92 42.33 -10.72 -9.22
C LEU A 92 43.78 -10.34 -8.88
N MET A 93 44.03 -9.89 -7.66
CA MET A 93 45.38 -9.58 -7.19
C MET A 93 46.29 -10.81 -7.25
N HIS A 94 45.83 -11.96 -6.77
CA HIS A 94 46.57 -13.23 -6.84
C HIS A 94 46.73 -13.75 -8.28
N LEU A 95 45.74 -13.53 -9.14
CA LEU A 95 45.85 -13.89 -10.56
C LEU A 95 46.92 -13.05 -11.26
N LEU A 96 47.01 -11.75 -10.97
CA LEU A 96 48.03 -10.87 -11.51
C LEU A 96 49.43 -11.17 -10.96
N ASP A 97 49.52 -11.68 -9.73
CA ASP A 97 50.79 -12.05 -9.08
C ASP A 97 51.61 -13.07 -9.90
N VAL A 98 50.95 -13.87 -10.73
CA VAL A 98 51.59 -14.81 -11.66
C VAL A 98 52.46 -14.09 -12.72
N PHE A 99 52.13 -12.84 -13.05
CA PHE A 99 52.78 -12.07 -14.11
C PHE A 99 53.67 -10.93 -13.60
N LEU A 100 53.40 -10.41 -12.40
CA LEU A 100 54.10 -9.27 -11.81
C LEU A 100 54.08 -9.35 -10.27
N PRO A 101 55.01 -8.71 -9.55
CA PRO A 101 55.02 -8.75 -8.08
C PRO A 101 53.71 -8.26 -7.46
N ILE A 102 53.26 -8.91 -6.39
CA ILE A 102 52.01 -8.63 -5.67
C ILE A 102 51.75 -7.14 -5.39
N GLY A 103 52.79 -6.35 -5.13
CA GLY A 103 52.66 -4.91 -4.91
C GLY A 103 52.11 -4.17 -6.13
N TRP A 104 52.59 -4.50 -7.33
CA TRP A 104 52.09 -3.91 -8.58
C TRP A 104 50.70 -4.44 -8.93
N ALA A 105 50.39 -5.69 -8.58
CA ALA A 105 49.06 -6.27 -8.76
C ALA A 105 48.04 -5.53 -7.90
N ALA A 106 48.37 -5.29 -6.62
CA ALA A 106 47.56 -4.52 -5.70
C ALA A 106 47.32 -3.08 -6.20
N LEU A 107 48.34 -2.42 -6.76
CA LEU A 107 48.19 -1.09 -7.36
C LEU A 107 47.22 -1.06 -8.53
N ILE A 108 47.28 -2.06 -9.43
CA ILE A 108 46.34 -2.15 -10.57
C ILE A 108 44.90 -2.32 -10.06
N VAL A 109 44.69 -3.21 -9.09
CA VAL A 109 43.36 -3.42 -8.48
C VAL A 109 42.87 -2.16 -7.76
N ALA A 110 43.76 -1.43 -7.08
CA ALA A 110 43.43 -0.17 -6.42
C ALA A 110 43.01 0.91 -7.43
N VAL A 111 43.72 1.05 -8.55
CA VAL A 111 43.35 1.98 -9.62
C VAL A 111 41.99 1.61 -10.22
N LEU A 112 41.73 0.32 -10.45
CA LEU A 112 40.42 -0.15 -10.93
C LEU A 112 39.29 0.28 -9.99
N TRP A 113 39.45 0.07 -8.68
CA TRP A 113 38.47 0.51 -7.69
C TRP A 113 38.37 2.03 -7.59
N GLY A 114 39.48 2.75 -7.77
CA GLY A 114 39.48 4.21 -7.85
C GLY A 114 38.61 4.75 -8.99
N VAL A 115 38.67 4.12 -10.17
CA VAL A 115 37.81 4.46 -11.31
C VAL A 115 36.34 4.17 -10.99
N VAL A 116 36.04 2.99 -10.45
CA VAL A 116 34.67 2.61 -10.05
C VAL A 116 34.11 3.61 -9.02
N ALA A 117 34.90 3.96 -8.01
CA ALA A 117 34.52 4.93 -6.98
C ALA A 117 34.29 6.33 -7.57
N ALA A 118 35.14 6.79 -8.48
CA ALA A 118 34.97 8.08 -9.15
C ALA A 118 33.66 8.14 -9.95
N VAL A 119 33.33 7.09 -10.71
CA VAL A 119 32.07 6.99 -11.47
C VAL A 119 30.87 7.00 -10.53
N LEU A 120 30.90 6.20 -9.46
CA LEU A 120 29.83 6.14 -8.46
C LEU A 120 29.63 7.48 -7.76
N ALA A 121 30.71 8.17 -7.39
CA ALA A 121 30.64 9.48 -6.76
C ALA A 121 30.01 10.54 -7.68
N VAL A 122 30.39 10.54 -8.97
CA VAL A 122 29.80 11.44 -9.97
C VAL A 122 28.31 11.15 -10.17
N GLN A 123 27.93 9.87 -10.27
CA GLN A 123 26.53 9.50 -10.47
C GLN A 123 25.68 9.81 -9.24
N GLY A 124 26.16 9.47 -8.04
CA GLY A 124 25.49 9.79 -6.78
C GLY A 124 25.31 11.29 -6.59
N LYS A 125 26.32 12.10 -6.94
CA LYS A 125 26.20 13.57 -6.93
C LYS A 125 25.08 14.06 -7.86
N LYS A 126 25.02 13.55 -9.10
CA LYS A 126 23.96 13.91 -10.06
C LYS A 126 22.57 13.55 -9.54
N ASP A 127 22.42 12.39 -8.91
CA ASP A 127 21.12 11.94 -8.42
C ASP A 127 20.67 12.74 -7.18
N ILE A 128 21.59 13.10 -6.28
CA ILE A 128 21.31 14.03 -5.18
C ILE A 128 20.91 15.42 -5.70
N GLU A 129 21.60 15.92 -6.74
CA GLU A 129 21.27 17.21 -7.36
C GLU A 129 19.87 17.22 -7.98
N LYS A 130 19.44 16.12 -8.61
CA LYS A 130 18.06 15.98 -9.11
C LYS A 130 17.03 16.04 -7.99
N ILE A 131 17.32 15.44 -6.84
CA ILE A 131 16.42 15.45 -5.68
C ILE A 131 16.33 16.87 -5.09
N LYS A 132 17.45 17.61 -5.03
CA LYS A 132 17.46 19.03 -4.62
C LYS A 132 16.74 19.96 -5.60
N GLY A 133 16.62 19.57 -6.86
CA GLY A 133 15.91 20.30 -7.91
C GLY A 133 14.38 20.16 -7.88
N LEU A 134 13.80 19.44 -6.92
CA LEU A 134 12.35 19.42 -6.68
C LEU A 134 11.98 20.57 -5.72
N PRO A 135 11.42 21.70 -6.19
CA PRO A 135 10.87 22.72 -5.32
C PRO A 135 9.55 22.21 -4.76
N GLN A 136 9.59 21.42 -3.70
CA GLN A 136 8.40 20.99 -2.98
C GLN A 136 8.64 21.29 -1.51
N THR A 137 7.75 22.08 -0.91
CA THR A 137 7.69 22.47 0.51
C THR A 137 8.61 23.59 1.04
N GLN A 138 8.99 24.58 0.23
CA GLN A 138 9.31 25.91 0.79
C GLN A 138 8.19 26.93 0.54
N GLU A 139 7.44 26.85 -0.56
CA GLU A 139 6.28 27.74 -0.79
C GLU A 139 5.10 27.41 0.16
N THR A 140 4.79 26.13 0.39
CA THR A 140 3.70 25.73 1.29
C THR A 140 3.97 26.06 2.78
N LEU A 141 5.24 26.26 3.17
CA LEU A 141 5.59 26.72 4.52
C LEU A 141 5.63 28.25 4.64
N GLN A 142 5.68 28.98 3.52
CA GLN A 142 5.61 30.44 3.48
C GLN A 142 4.16 30.96 3.35
N GLU A 143 3.20 30.11 2.98
CA GLU A 143 1.75 30.39 2.98
C GLU A 143 1.03 29.85 4.22
N ILE A 144 1.67 29.84 5.40
CA ILE A 144 0.90 29.79 6.65
C ILE A 144 0.62 31.24 7.04
N PRO A 145 -0.56 31.81 6.72
CA PRO A 145 -0.90 33.17 7.11
C PRO A 145 -0.78 33.32 8.63
N GLU A 146 -0.29 34.49 9.09
CA GLU A 146 -0.19 34.86 10.51
C GLU A 146 -1.52 34.74 11.29
N THR A 147 -2.64 34.51 10.60
CA THR A 147 -3.98 34.32 11.15
C THR A 147 -4.15 33.03 11.98
N LEU A 148 -3.17 32.11 11.96
CA LEU A 148 -3.14 30.92 12.82
C LEU A 148 -2.24 31.09 14.05
N ASN A 149 -1.86 32.33 14.41
CA ASN A 149 -1.17 32.60 15.67
C ASN A 149 -2.19 32.94 16.77
N PRO A 150 -2.60 31.97 17.63
CA PRO A 150 -3.56 32.21 18.72
C PRO A 150 -3.04 33.13 19.85
N ALA A 151 -1.82 33.69 19.74
CA ALA A 151 -1.21 34.51 20.79
C ALA A 151 -1.50 36.02 20.69
N LYS A 152 -2.39 36.49 19.80
CA LYS A 152 -2.71 37.92 19.65
C LYS A 152 -4.16 38.33 19.91
N GLU A 153 -5.02 37.43 20.37
CA GLU A 153 -6.39 37.77 20.79
C GLU A 153 -6.49 37.80 22.32
N THR A 154 -5.78 38.73 22.94
CA THR A 154 -6.04 39.18 24.32
C THR A 154 -5.48 40.59 24.50
N ARG A 155 -6.21 41.60 24.01
CA ARG A 155 -6.31 42.91 24.70
C ARG A 155 -7.51 43.71 24.23
#